data_AF-A0A2N0ZQ15-F1
#
_entry.id   AF-A0A2N0ZQ15-F1
#
_cell.length_a   1.000
_cell.length_b   1.000
_cell.length_c   1.000
_cell.angle_alpha   90.00
_cell.angle_beta   90.00
_cell.angle_gamma   90.00
#
_symmetry.space_group_name_H-M   'P 1'
#
loop_
_entity.id
_entity.type
_entity.pdbx_description
1 polymer ?
#
loop_
_entity_poly.entity_id
_entity_poly.type
_entity_poly.pdbx_seq_one_letter_code
_entity_poly.pdbx_strand_id
1 'polypeptide(L)'
;MMRNTLQNLLYNSNYDQSDPSTAAFDTLPIIIQKALLQQQRIVLIANNPSIDTASLEALLQPTDMLVLFNDFIHADFFAHHPSAKDLPKLLFFRKIGDSLLHFGMPPRSNNLTAMLDMAKHAPFGILFGNTDYQFPLPSDDPRPNDDPITASRVLEIPELLNELLHSDEHCRVLSEQDSVVADYPIFADIHSSAPTSGFLLYRLLLAARLHVQQRQNAATPLSIVMLGFNNDDKTAHFWDGHNWAFERQELATPPNSVEIIRQY
;
A
#
# COMPACT_ATOMS: atom_id res chain seq x y z
N MET A 1 -14.25 4.12 28.89
CA MET A 1 -13.97 5.45 28.30
C MET A 1 -12.50 5.50 27.90
N MET A 2 -12.20 5.22 26.64
CA MET A 2 -10.89 5.43 25.99
C MET A 2 -11.14 5.72 24.50
N ARG A 3 -12.01 6.70 24.23
CA ARG A 3 -12.04 7.41 22.94
C ARG A 3 -11.15 8.62 23.17
N ASN A 4 -9.89 8.65 22.69
CA ASN A 4 -9.10 9.89 22.56
C ASN A 4 -7.67 9.74 21.99
N THR A 5 -7.22 8.58 21.51
CA THR A 5 -5.82 8.48 21.05
C THR A 5 -5.54 9.28 19.76
N LEU A 6 -6.47 9.29 18.79
CA LEU A 6 -6.35 10.15 17.60
C LEU A 6 -6.59 11.64 17.88
N GLN A 7 -7.37 11.98 18.91
CA GLN A 7 -7.59 13.37 19.32
C GLN A 7 -6.42 13.95 20.13
N ASN A 8 -5.67 13.12 20.85
CA ASN A 8 -4.53 13.57 21.65
C ASN A 8 -3.26 13.85 20.82
N LEU A 9 -3.16 13.30 19.60
CA LEU A 9 -2.11 13.70 18.65
C LEU A 9 -2.29 15.14 18.13
N LEU A 10 -3.48 15.74 18.31
CA LEU A 10 -3.84 17.05 17.77
C LEU A 10 -3.55 18.24 18.72
N TYR A 11 -3.05 18.02 19.95
CA TYR A 11 -2.94 19.10 20.95
C TYR A 11 -1.55 19.34 21.55
N ASN A 12 -0.52 18.59 21.17
CA ASN A 12 0.86 18.96 21.51
C ASN A 12 1.44 19.90 20.45
N SER A 13 1.15 21.18 20.64
CA SER A 13 1.75 22.30 19.92
C SER A 13 3.25 22.42 20.23
N ASN A 14 4.07 21.60 19.56
CA ASN A 14 5.48 21.89 19.32
C ASN A 14 5.59 22.41 17.89
N TYR A 15 5.89 23.70 17.75
CA TYR A 15 5.94 24.43 16.48
C TYR A 15 7.01 23.96 15.47
N ASP A 16 7.78 22.91 15.78
CA ASP A 16 8.87 22.37 14.96
C ASP A 16 8.60 20.99 14.35
N GLN A 17 7.42 20.38 14.57
CA GLN A 17 7.04 19.12 13.92
C GLN A 17 6.03 19.39 12.80
N SER A 18 6.30 18.88 11.59
CA SER A 18 5.33 18.90 10.49
C SER A 18 4.05 18.19 10.92
N ASP A 19 2.90 18.74 10.52
CA ASP A 19 1.59 18.12 10.75
C ASP A 19 1.63 16.66 10.21
N PRO A 20 1.35 15.63 11.04
CA PRO A 20 1.40 14.23 10.64
C PRO A 20 0.60 13.92 9.36
N SER A 21 -0.48 14.67 9.11
CA SER A 21 -1.26 14.52 7.87
C SER A 21 -0.52 15.03 6.63
N THR A 22 0.26 16.11 6.77
CA THR A 22 1.08 16.65 5.69
C THR A 22 2.27 15.73 5.43
N ALA A 23 2.94 15.27 6.49
CA ALA A 23 4.03 14.30 6.38
C ALA A 23 3.59 13.00 5.68
N ALA A 24 2.43 12.45 6.09
CA ALA A 24 1.85 11.27 5.47
C ALA A 24 1.53 11.47 3.97
N PHE A 25 1.06 12.66 3.60
CA PHE A 25 0.80 13.01 2.20
C PHE A 25 2.10 13.14 1.40
N ASP A 26 3.12 13.80 1.97
CA ASP A 26 4.40 14.04 1.30
C ASP A 26 5.23 12.75 1.10
N THR A 27 4.99 11.72 1.91
CA THR A 27 5.58 10.37 1.74
C THR A 27 5.07 9.65 0.48
N LEU A 28 3.91 10.02 -0.06
CA LEU A 28 3.37 9.41 -1.28
C LEU A 28 4.15 9.88 -2.53
N PRO A 29 4.23 9.08 -3.61
CA PRO A 29 4.80 9.55 -4.88
C PRO A 29 4.14 10.84 -5.37
N ILE A 30 4.91 11.74 -5.98
CA ILE A 30 4.40 13.07 -6.42
C ILE A 30 3.21 12.90 -7.37
N ILE A 31 3.28 11.95 -8.28
CA ILE A 31 2.19 11.68 -9.22
C ILE A 31 0.90 11.25 -8.49
N ILE A 32 1.02 10.56 -7.36
CA ILE A 32 -0.08 10.13 -6.51
C ILE A 32 -0.61 11.26 -5.65
N GLN A 33 0.26 12.11 -5.11
CA GLN A 33 -0.13 13.34 -4.43
C GLN A 33 -1.04 14.19 -5.33
N LYS A 34 -0.65 14.39 -6.59
CA LYS A 34 -1.45 15.10 -7.60
C LYS A 34 -2.78 14.40 -7.88
N ALA A 35 -2.77 13.08 -8.05
CA ALA A 35 -3.98 12.30 -8.34
C ALA A 35 -4.99 12.35 -7.19
N LEU A 36 -4.53 12.23 -5.93
CA LEU A 36 -5.38 12.25 -4.74
C LEU A 36 -6.17 13.55 -4.58
N LEU A 37 -5.59 14.68 -4.99
CA LEU A 37 -6.27 15.97 -4.96
C LEU A 37 -7.44 16.06 -5.96
N GLN A 38 -7.61 15.08 -6.84
CA GLN A 38 -8.70 15.00 -7.82
C GLN A 38 -9.69 13.86 -7.56
N GLN A 39 -9.36 12.92 -6.66
CA GLN A 39 -10.21 11.77 -6.39
C GLN A 39 -11.15 11.98 -5.20
N GLN A 40 -12.18 11.15 -5.16
CA GLN A 40 -13.20 11.15 -4.10
C GLN A 40 -13.16 9.89 -3.23
N ARG A 41 -12.57 8.82 -3.77
CA ARG A 41 -12.51 7.51 -3.12
C ARG A 41 -11.20 6.81 -3.42
N ILE A 42 -10.65 6.14 -2.42
CA ILE A 42 -9.51 5.25 -2.55
C ILE A 42 -10.01 3.82 -2.31
N VAL A 43 -9.58 2.86 -3.12
CA VAL A 43 -9.91 1.45 -3.01
C VAL A 43 -8.64 0.64 -2.77
N LEU A 44 -8.45 0.13 -1.55
CA LEU A 44 -7.39 -0.82 -1.19
C LEU A 44 -7.86 -2.23 -1.53
N ILE A 45 -7.11 -2.94 -2.35
CA ILE A 45 -7.48 -4.29 -2.82
C ILE A 45 -6.44 -5.28 -2.34
N ALA A 46 -6.81 -6.12 -1.37
CA ALA A 46 -5.94 -7.17 -0.87
C ALA A 46 -5.69 -8.26 -1.93
N ASN A 47 -4.62 -9.05 -1.75
CA ASN A 47 -4.35 -10.24 -2.57
C ASN A 47 -5.19 -11.45 -2.12
N ASN A 48 -6.49 -11.25 -1.90
CA ASN A 48 -7.39 -12.33 -1.51
C ASN A 48 -7.89 -13.06 -2.77
N PRO A 49 -7.56 -14.36 -2.96
CA PRO A 49 -7.91 -15.09 -4.18
C PRO A 49 -9.42 -15.23 -4.42
N SER A 50 -10.28 -14.96 -3.43
CA SER A 50 -11.73 -14.94 -3.63
C SER A 50 -12.25 -13.66 -4.27
N ILE A 51 -11.43 -12.61 -4.38
CA ILE A 51 -11.76 -11.42 -5.17
C ILE A 51 -11.71 -11.84 -6.63
N ASP A 52 -12.83 -11.73 -7.35
CA ASP A 52 -12.90 -11.95 -8.78
C ASP A 52 -13.06 -10.64 -9.57
N THR A 53 -12.78 -10.69 -10.88
CA THR A 53 -12.84 -9.51 -11.74
C THR A 53 -14.26 -8.97 -11.94
N ALA A 54 -15.29 -9.81 -11.81
CA ALA A 54 -16.68 -9.38 -11.90
C ALA A 54 -17.08 -8.51 -10.70
N SER A 55 -16.65 -8.90 -9.51
CA SER A 55 -16.83 -8.15 -8.27
C SER A 55 -16.05 -6.83 -8.31
N LEU A 56 -14.83 -6.84 -8.87
CA LEU A 56 -14.07 -5.61 -9.12
C LEU A 56 -14.80 -4.68 -10.10
N GLU A 57 -15.30 -5.20 -11.22
CA GLU A 57 -16.05 -4.41 -12.20
C GLU A 57 -17.31 -3.77 -11.59
N ALA A 58 -18.03 -4.50 -10.75
CA ALA A 58 -19.22 -3.98 -10.08
C ALA A 58 -18.91 -2.92 -8.99
N LEU A 59 -17.73 -3.00 -8.36
CA LEU A 59 -17.32 -2.13 -7.27
C LEU A 59 -16.73 -0.79 -7.74
N LEU A 60 -15.87 -0.85 -8.75
CA LEU A 60 -15.03 0.27 -9.15
C LEU A 60 -15.83 1.40 -9.80
N GLN A 61 -15.45 2.62 -9.48
CA GLN A 61 -16.05 3.86 -9.99
C GLN A 61 -15.00 4.70 -10.74
N PRO A 62 -15.41 5.53 -11.71
CA PRO A 62 -14.49 6.35 -12.50
C PRO A 62 -13.63 7.36 -11.71
N THR A 63 -13.98 7.64 -10.46
CA THR A 63 -13.32 8.61 -9.57
C THR A 63 -12.51 7.95 -8.45
N ASP A 64 -12.23 6.65 -8.61
CA ASP A 64 -11.44 5.87 -7.68
C ASP A 64 -9.95 6.04 -7.95
N MET A 65 -9.17 6.03 -6.87
CA MET A 65 -7.77 5.64 -6.93
C MET A 65 -7.61 4.23 -6.37
N LEU A 66 -6.87 3.39 -7.08
CA LEU A 66 -6.61 2.01 -6.67
C LEU A 66 -5.31 1.94 -5.87
N VAL A 67 -5.32 1.11 -4.84
CA VAL A 67 -4.14 0.76 -4.05
C VAL A 67 -4.00 -0.75 -4.05
N LEU A 68 -2.90 -1.22 -4.65
CA LEU A 68 -2.64 -2.64 -4.87
C LEU A 68 -1.34 -3.04 -4.15
N PHE A 69 -1.26 -4.29 -3.72
CA PHE A 69 -0.17 -4.75 -2.85
C PHE A 69 0.60 -5.89 -3.48
N ASN A 70 1.93 -5.85 -3.42
CA ASN A 70 2.82 -6.96 -3.71
C ASN A 70 2.48 -7.71 -5.03
N ASP A 71 1.83 -8.88 -4.97
CA ASP A 71 1.48 -9.65 -6.19
C ASP A 71 0.39 -8.98 -7.04
N PHE A 72 -0.43 -8.09 -6.45
CA PHE A 72 -1.58 -7.42 -7.05
C PHE A 72 -2.36 -8.34 -7.99
N ILE A 73 -3.08 -9.29 -7.39
CA ILE A 73 -3.88 -10.28 -8.11
C ILE A 73 -4.75 -9.61 -9.19
N HIS A 74 -4.91 -10.27 -10.35
CA HIS A 74 -5.60 -9.69 -11.52
C HIS A 74 -4.86 -8.51 -12.18
N ALA A 75 -3.53 -8.59 -12.27
CA ALA A 75 -2.69 -7.59 -12.95
C ALA A 75 -3.23 -7.16 -14.33
N ASP A 76 -3.65 -8.11 -15.17
CA ASP A 76 -4.22 -7.83 -16.50
C ASP A 76 -5.52 -7.02 -16.43
N PHE A 77 -6.38 -7.29 -15.44
CA PHE A 77 -7.61 -6.52 -15.24
C PHE A 77 -7.28 -5.05 -14.96
N PHE A 78 -6.35 -4.80 -14.02
CA PHE A 78 -5.96 -3.44 -13.69
C PHE A 78 -5.23 -2.73 -14.83
N ALA A 79 -4.47 -3.46 -15.65
CA ALA A 79 -3.75 -2.89 -16.77
C ALA A 79 -4.67 -2.56 -17.95
N HIS A 80 -5.69 -3.37 -18.23
CA HIS A 80 -6.38 -3.33 -19.52
C HIS A 80 -7.91 -3.18 -19.45
N HIS A 81 -8.55 -3.50 -18.32
CA HIS A 81 -10.01 -3.49 -18.25
C HIS A 81 -10.57 -2.06 -18.25
N PRO A 82 -11.66 -1.75 -18.99
CA PRO A 82 -12.21 -0.38 -19.07
C PRO A 82 -12.60 0.25 -17.74
N SER A 83 -13.04 -0.55 -16.76
CA SER A 83 -13.40 -0.04 -15.42
C SER A 83 -12.19 0.30 -14.54
N ALA A 84 -10.97 -0.11 -14.93
CA ALA A 84 -9.80 -0.03 -14.07
C ALA A 84 -8.59 0.65 -14.72
N LYS A 85 -8.34 0.47 -16.02
CA LYS A 85 -7.11 0.89 -16.69
C LYS A 85 -6.81 2.39 -16.55
N ASP A 86 -7.86 3.22 -16.60
CA ASP A 86 -7.76 4.69 -16.58
C ASP A 86 -7.78 5.26 -15.14
N LEU A 87 -7.93 4.40 -14.12
CA LEU A 87 -7.88 4.82 -12.72
C LEU A 87 -6.44 5.00 -12.24
N PRO A 88 -6.11 6.04 -11.45
CA PRO A 88 -4.84 6.16 -10.77
C PRO A 88 -4.52 4.94 -9.90
N LYS A 89 -3.25 4.52 -9.87
CA LYS A 89 -2.81 3.32 -9.14
C LYS A 89 -1.59 3.60 -8.30
N LEU A 90 -1.65 3.21 -7.03
CA LEU A 90 -0.49 3.11 -6.15
C LEU A 90 -0.20 1.62 -5.90
N LEU A 91 0.96 1.16 -6.33
CA LEU A 91 1.48 -0.15 -5.94
C LEU A 91 2.31 -0.01 -4.67
N PHE A 92 2.10 -0.92 -3.72
CA PHE A 92 2.93 -1.02 -2.53
C PHE A 92 3.65 -2.34 -2.46
N PHE A 93 4.97 -2.27 -2.37
CA PHE A 93 5.83 -3.43 -2.24
C PHE A 93 6.63 -3.32 -0.96
N ARG A 94 6.68 -4.39 -0.17
CA ARG A 94 7.42 -4.42 1.08
C ARG A 94 8.52 -5.47 1.09
N LYS A 95 9.65 -5.11 1.67
CA LYS A 95 10.71 -6.04 2.05
C LYS A 95 10.20 -7.06 3.07
N ILE A 96 10.43 -8.36 2.85
CA ILE A 96 10.05 -9.42 3.81
C ILE A 96 11.27 -9.80 4.66
N GLY A 97 11.18 -9.58 5.97
CA GLY A 97 12.24 -9.92 6.92
C GLY A 97 13.58 -9.31 6.52
N ASP A 98 14.65 -10.09 6.64
CA ASP A 98 16.01 -9.63 6.34
C ASP A 98 16.34 -9.58 4.84
N SER A 99 15.52 -10.18 3.97
CA SER A 99 15.79 -10.33 2.53
C SER A 99 15.78 -8.98 1.81
N LEU A 100 16.80 -8.62 1.02
CA LEU A 100 16.83 -7.37 0.22
C LEU A 100 15.74 -7.26 -0.86
N LEU A 101 14.91 -8.30 -1.02
CA LEU A 101 13.82 -8.36 -1.98
C LEU A 101 12.53 -7.74 -1.44
N HIS A 102 11.94 -6.87 -2.25
CA HIS A 102 10.53 -6.51 -2.12
C HIS A 102 9.64 -7.63 -2.65
N PHE A 103 8.63 -8.01 -1.88
CA PHE A 103 7.64 -8.99 -2.29
C PHE A 103 6.79 -8.48 -3.46
N GLY A 104 6.51 -9.32 -4.46
CA GLY A 104 5.78 -8.92 -5.67
C GLY A 104 6.60 -8.19 -6.74
N MET A 105 7.88 -7.89 -6.46
CA MET A 105 8.80 -7.28 -7.42
C MET A 105 9.67 -8.32 -8.11
N PRO A 106 10.28 -8.00 -9.28
CA PRO A 106 11.37 -8.81 -9.82
C PRO A 106 12.41 -9.20 -8.78
N PRO A 107 13.04 -10.37 -8.96
CA PRO A 107 12.73 -11.41 -9.94
C PRO A 107 11.54 -12.31 -9.55
N ARG A 108 10.80 -12.00 -8.47
CA ARG A 108 9.75 -12.87 -7.92
C ARG A 108 8.49 -12.91 -8.80
N SER A 109 8.06 -11.76 -9.29
CA SER A 109 6.85 -11.63 -10.13
C SER A 109 7.18 -11.37 -11.60
N ASN A 110 6.28 -11.79 -12.50
CA ASN A 110 6.33 -11.51 -13.93
C ASN A 110 5.28 -10.47 -14.39
N ASN A 111 4.75 -9.67 -13.47
CA ASN A 111 3.75 -8.64 -13.80
C ASN A 111 4.34 -7.36 -14.41
N LEU A 112 5.57 -7.40 -14.95
CA LEU A 112 6.28 -6.23 -15.46
C LEU A 112 5.55 -5.53 -16.60
N THR A 113 5.02 -6.32 -17.54
CA THR A 113 4.24 -5.78 -18.65
C THR A 113 2.99 -5.06 -18.16
N ALA A 114 2.30 -5.63 -17.15
CA ALA A 114 1.12 -5.03 -16.57
C ALA A 114 1.46 -3.68 -15.88
N MET A 115 2.56 -3.60 -15.14
CA MET A 115 3.03 -2.33 -14.54
C MET A 115 3.30 -1.26 -15.60
N LEU A 116 3.98 -1.64 -16.70
CA LEU A 116 4.24 -0.73 -17.82
C LEU A 116 2.94 -0.26 -18.48
N ASP A 117 1.98 -1.16 -18.69
CA ASP A 117 0.70 -0.80 -19.29
C ASP A 117 -0.14 0.09 -18.37
N MET A 118 -0.17 -0.18 -17.07
CA MET A 118 -0.80 0.69 -16.08
C MET A 118 -0.21 2.11 -16.13
N ALA A 119 1.13 2.23 -16.20
CA ALA A 119 1.81 3.53 -16.28
C ALA A 119 1.55 4.29 -17.58
N LYS A 120 1.17 3.62 -18.67
CA LYS A 120 0.77 4.27 -19.93
C LYS A 120 -0.61 4.90 -19.88
N HIS A 121 -1.50 4.37 -19.04
CA HIS A 121 -2.92 4.74 -19.06
C HIS A 121 -3.31 5.79 -18.01
N ALA A 122 -2.68 5.77 -16.84
CA ALA A 122 -3.09 6.59 -15.72
C ALA A 122 -1.92 6.97 -14.81
N PRO A 123 -2.09 7.97 -13.91
CA PRO A 123 -1.16 8.21 -12.81
C PRO A 123 -0.79 6.91 -12.09
N PHE A 124 0.50 6.57 -12.08
CA PHE A 124 0.99 5.31 -11.55
C PHE A 124 2.14 5.58 -10.59
N GLY A 125 1.95 5.27 -9.32
CA GLY A 125 2.96 5.42 -8.28
C GLY A 125 3.36 4.08 -7.70
N ILE A 126 4.59 4.01 -7.21
CA ILE A 126 5.15 2.88 -6.49
C ILE A 126 5.65 3.39 -5.14
N LEU A 127 5.22 2.75 -4.07
CA LEU A 127 5.71 3.01 -2.72
C LEU A 127 6.41 1.76 -2.21
N PHE A 128 7.68 1.92 -1.86
CA PHE A 128 8.50 0.86 -1.30
C PHE A 128 8.51 0.95 0.23
N GLY A 129 8.34 -0.18 0.89
CA GLY A 129 8.58 -0.26 2.33
C GLY A 129 10.09 -0.30 2.63
N ASN A 130 10.51 0.50 3.61
CA ASN A 130 11.79 0.47 4.31
C ASN A 130 12.98 1.06 3.54
N THR A 131 13.13 0.74 2.26
CA THR A 131 14.23 1.20 1.40
C THR A 131 13.79 1.23 -0.06
N ASP A 132 14.53 1.97 -0.90
CA ASP A 132 14.38 1.92 -2.35
C ASP A 132 14.54 0.50 -2.88
N TYR A 133 13.86 0.20 -4.00
CA TYR A 133 14.01 -1.08 -4.67
C TYR A 133 15.44 -1.26 -5.18
N GLN A 134 16.00 -2.44 -4.92
CA GLN A 134 17.31 -2.85 -5.43
C GLN A 134 17.14 -4.21 -6.10
N PHE A 135 17.78 -4.37 -7.26
CA PHE A 135 17.82 -5.69 -7.87
C PHE A 135 18.70 -6.60 -6.99
N PRO A 136 18.21 -7.77 -6.60
CA PRO A 136 18.98 -8.69 -5.75
C PRO A 136 20.20 -9.22 -6.47
N LEU A 137 21.30 -9.38 -5.73
CA LEU A 137 22.35 -10.31 -6.12
C LEU A 137 21.90 -11.75 -5.82
N PRO A 138 22.46 -12.76 -6.51
CA PRO A 138 22.17 -14.16 -6.20
C PRO A 138 22.40 -14.57 -4.73
N SER A 139 23.22 -13.82 -4.00
CA SER A 139 23.49 -14.01 -2.57
C SER A 139 22.39 -13.49 -1.64
N ASP A 140 21.45 -12.70 -2.16
CA ASP A 140 20.53 -11.89 -1.34
C ASP A 140 19.17 -12.57 -1.12
N ASP A 141 18.95 -13.74 -1.74
CA ASP A 141 17.77 -14.56 -1.52
C ASP A 141 18.04 -15.64 -0.46
N PRO A 142 17.51 -15.49 0.78
CA PRO A 142 17.70 -16.48 1.84
C PRO A 142 16.86 -17.75 1.62
N ARG A 143 15.94 -17.76 0.64
CA ARG A 143 15.05 -18.90 0.33
C ARG A 143 14.98 -19.15 -1.18
N PRO A 144 16.11 -19.53 -1.81
CA PRO A 144 16.18 -19.78 -3.25
C PRO A 144 15.33 -20.98 -3.71
N ASN A 145 14.70 -21.73 -2.80
CA ASN A 145 13.84 -22.85 -3.16
C ASN A 145 12.35 -22.48 -3.23
N ASP A 146 11.94 -21.35 -2.62
CA ASP A 146 10.55 -20.90 -2.64
C ASP A 146 10.23 -20.20 -3.99
N ASP A 147 11.20 -19.45 -4.53
CA ASP A 147 11.12 -18.79 -5.84
C ASP A 147 12.54 -18.45 -6.41
N PRO A 148 13.31 -19.44 -6.91
CA PRO A 148 14.73 -19.29 -7.15
C PRO A 148 15.12 -18.14 -8.10
N ILE A 149 15.99 -17.26 -7.61
CA ILE A 149 16.88 -16.44 -8.44
C ILE A 149 17.99 -17.35 -8.99
N THR A 150 17.67 -18.17 -9.98
CA THR A 150 18.70 -18.97 -10.68
C THR A 150 19.43 -18.12 -11.70
N ALA A 151 20.68 -18.46 -12.02
CA ALA A 151 21.41 -17.88 -13.15
C ALA A 151 20.68 -18.08 -14.50
N SER A 152 19.71 -19.01 -14.57
CA SER A 152 18.83 -19.23 -15.71
C SER A 152 17.57 -18.35 -15.73
N ARG A 153 17.19 -17.73 -14.61
CA ARG A 153 16.05 -16.81 -14.51
C ARG A 153 16.58 -15.38 -14.52
N VAL A 154 17.18 -15.01 -15.65
CA VAL A 154 17.52 -13.62 -15.94
C VAL A 154 16.23 -12.93 -16.34
N LEU A 155 15.62 -12.21 -15.40
CA LEU A 155 14.48 -11.37 -15.73
C LEU A 155 15.03 -10.09 -16.36
N GLU A 156 14.87 -9.95 -17.68
CA GLU A 156 15.17 -8.69 -18.36
C GLU A 156 14.12 -7.65 -17.96
N ILE A 157 14.55 -6.64 -17.21
CA ILE A 157 13.70 -5.49 -16.89
C ILE A 157 13.73 -4.56 -18.10
N PRO A 158 12.58 -4.27 -18.74
CA PRO A 158 12.55 -3.28 -19.81
C PRO A 158 13.08 -1.93 -19.32
N GLU A 159 13.85 -1.23 -20.15
CA GLU A 159 14.47 0.06 -19.80
C GLU A 159 13.47 1.05 -19.18
N LEU A 160 12.30 1.17 -19.79
CA LEU A 160 11.20 2.02 -19.28
C LEU A 160 10.75 1.66 -17.86
N LEU A 161 10.75 0.37 -17.52
CA LEU A 161 10.38 -0.06 -16.17
C LEU A 161 11.51 0.27 -15.20
N ASN A 162 12.77 0.09 -15.61
CA ASN A 162 13.90 0.48 -14.78
C ASN A 162 13.93 1.99 -14.49
N GLU A 163 13.64 2.82 -15.49
CA GLU A 163 13.47 4.27 -15.31
C GLU A 163 12.34 4.60 -14.33
N LEU A 164 11.19 3.91 -14.47
CA LEU A 164 10.04 4.09 -13.59
C LEU A 164 10.39 3.77 -12.13
N LEU A 165 11.10 2.67 -11.89
CA LEU A 165 11.50 2.20 -10.55
C LEU A 165 12.49 3.13 -9.84
N HIS A 166 13.19 3.99 -10.59
CA HIS A 166 14.16 4.96 -10.06
C HIS A 166 13.70 6.41 -10.24
N SER A 167 12.43 6.63 -10.55
CA SER A 167 11.89 7.97 -10.78
C SER A 167 11.41 8.63 -9.49
N ASP A 168 11.92 9.82 -9.17
CA ASP A 168 11.43 10.63 -8.05
C ASP A 168 9.97 11.10 -8.22
N GLU A 169 9.41 11.06 -9.42
CA GLU A 169 7.99 11.42 -9.65
C GLU A 169 7.08 10.24 -9.29
N HIS A 170 7.51 9.01 -9.59
CA HIS A 170 6.70 7.80 -9.48
C HIS A 170 7.02 6.96 -8.24
N CYS A 171 8.22 7.07 -7.67
CA CYS A 171 8.68 6.23 -6.57
C CYS A 171 8.95 7.01 -5.29
N ARG A 172 8.60 6.40 -4.15
CA ARG A 172 8.95 6.87 -2.80
C ARG A 172 9.21 5.69 -1.88
N VAL A 173 9.86 5.99 -0.76
CA VAL A 173 10.09 5.04 0.34
C VAL A 173 9.28 5.46 1.56
N LEU A 174 8.50 4.53 2.08
CA LEU A 174 7.89 4.63 3.41
C LEU A 174 8.82 3.96 4.43
N SER A 175 9.47 4.79 5.25
CA SER A 175 10.32 4.31 6.33
C SER A 175 9.50 3.66 7.45
N GLU A 176 10.06 2.65 8.12
CA GLU A 176 9.45 2.08 9.34
C GLU A 176 9.51 3.04 10.53
N GLN A 177 10.36 4.06 10.46
CA GLN A 177 10.40 5.15 11.46
C GLN A 177 9.46 6.30 11.11
N ASP A 178 8.66 6.17 10.05
CA ASP A 178 7.64 7.17 9.72
C ASP A 178 6.66 7.31 10.90
N SER A 179 6.31 8.55 11.21
CA SER A 179 5.42 8.89 12.33
C SER A 179 4.06 8.15 12.29
N VAL A 180 3.58 7.78 11.09
CA VAL A 180 2.35 6.99 10.95
C VAL A 180 2.50 5.56 11.49
N VAL A 181 3.73 5.04 11.53
CA VAL A 181 4.09 3.72 12.08
C VAL A 181 4.28 3.77 13.60
N ALA A 182 4.66 4.93 14.15
CA ALA A 182 5.05 5.09 15.55
C ALA A 182 3.93 4.79 16.57
N ASP A 183 2.65 4.86 16.16
CA ASP A 183 1.50 4.49 16.99
C ASP A 183 1.20 2.97 16.98
N TYR A 184 1.97 2.16 16.23
CA TYR A 184 1.82 0.71 16.23
C TYR A 184 2.46 0.12 17.49
N PRO A 185 1.73 -0.65 18.32
CA PRO A 185 2.28 -1.15 19.57
C PRO A 185 3.47 -2.10 19.30
N ILE A 186 4.64 -1.74 19.83
CA ILE A 186 5.87 -2.55 19.78
C ILE A 186 5.80 -3.62 20.87
N PHE A 187 6.02 -4.88 20.51
CA PHE A 187 6.12 -5.99 21.47
C PHE A 187 7.54 -6.56 21.45
N ALA A 188 8.11 -6.72 22.64
CA ALA A 188 9.48 -7.22 22.79
C ALA A 188 9.68 -8.65 22.26
N ASP A 189 8.62 -9.46 22.24
CA ASP A 189 8.70 -10.88 21.86
C ASP A 189 8.35 -11.15 20.38
N ILE A 190 8.18 -10.08 19.58
CA ILE A 190 7.82 -10.19 18.17
C ILE A 190 9.01 -9.68 17.34
N HIS A 191 9.68 -10.59 16.63
CA HIS A 191 10.89 -10.33 15.84
C HIS A 191 10.77 -9.23 14.76
N SER A 192 9.54 -8.83 14.42
CA SER A 192 9.25 -7.76 13.45
C SER A 192 7.93 -7.06 13.79
N SER A 193 7.83 -6.36 14.93
CA SER A 193 6.60 -5.68 15.40
C SER A 193 6.21 -4.46 14.55
N ALA A 194 5.89 -4.68 13.28
CA ALA A 194 5.45 -3.66 12.35
C ALA A 194 4.05 -3.98 11.81
N PRO A 195 3.26 -2.97 11.42
CA PRO A 195 1.96 -3.23 10.83
C PRO A 195 2.08 -4.08 9.57
N THR A 196 1.06 -4.87 9.22
CA THR A 196 1.05 -5.57 7.93
C THR A 196 1.17 -4.56 6.78
N SER A 197 1.70 -4.97 5.62
CA SER A 197 1.84 -4.09 4.45
C SER A 197 0.52 -3.37 4.08
N GLY A 198 -0.59 -4.11 4.16
CA GLY A 198 -1.93 -3.58 3.93
C GLY A 198 -2.37 -2.56 4.99
N PHE A 199 -2.17 -2.88 6.27
CA PHE A 199 -2.57 -2.01 7.37
C PHE A 199 -1.71 -0.75 7.47
N LEU A 200 -0.41 -0.86 7.21
CA LEU A 200 0.52 0.27 7.14
C LEU A 200 0.06 1.31 6.12
N LEU A 201 -0.24 0.88 4.91
CA LEU A 201 -0.69 1.79 3.86
C LEU A 201 -2.08 2.37 4.15
N TYR A 202 -2.97 1.57 4.73
CA TYR A 202 -4.25 2.06 5.22
C TYR A 202 -4.08 3.22 6.21
N ARG A 203 -3.17 3.09 7.19
CA ARG A 203 -2.86 4.13 8.18
C ARG A 203 -2.24 5.38 7.52
N LEU A 204 -1.34 5.21 6.55
CA LEU A 204 -0.76 6.33 5.80
C LEU A 204 -1.84 7.12 5.07
N LEU A 205 -2.73 6.43 4.35
CA LEU A 205 -3.81 7.07 3.59
C LEU A 205 -4.89 7.68 4.48
N LEU A 206 -5.15 7.07 5.64
CA LEU A 206 -6.01 7.66 6.68
C LEU A 206 -5.48 8.99 7.21
N ALA A 207 -4.16 9.14 7.37
CA ALA A 207 -3.54 10.38 7.79
C ALA A 207 -3.51 11.39 6.62
N ALA A 208 -3.04 10.97 5.44
CA ALA A 208 -2.90 11.82 4.26
C ALA A 208 -4.24 12.44 3.80
N ARG A 209 -5.37 11.72 3.95
CA ARG A 209 -6.67 12.24 3.52
C ARG A 209 -7.12 13.50 4.25
N LEU A 210 -6.64 13.74 5.48
CA LEU A 210 -6.93 14.96 6.22
C LEU A 210 -6.28 16.17 5.53
N HIS A 211 -5.03 16.01 5.08
CA HIS A 211 -4.34 17.02 4.29
C HIS A 211 -5.03 17.25 2.94
N VAL A 212 -5.44 16.18 2.26
CA VAL A 212 -6.21 16.26 1.01
C VAL A 212 -7.52 17.04 1.22
N GLN A 213 -8.27 16.73 2.27
CA GLN A 213 -9.52 17.43 2.61
C GLN A 213 -9.29 18.94 2.79
N GLN A 214 -8.24 19.31 3.53
CA GLN A 214 -7.87 20.70 3.75
C GLN A 214 -7.50 21.40 2.43
N ARG A 215 -6.67 20.77 1.60
CA ARG A 215 -6.26 21.29 0.28
C ARG A 215 -7.43 21.47 -0.68
N GLN A 216 -8.40 20.57 -0.66
CA GLN A 216 -9.61 20.63 -1.48
C GLN A 216 -10.68 21.57 -0.90
N ASN A 217 -10.52 22.04 0.34
CA ASN A 217 -11.57 22.74 1.10
C ASN A 217 -12.89 21.95 1.12
N ALA A 218 -12.80 20.62 1.26
CA ALA A 218 -13.93 19.71 1.17
C ALA A 218 -14.62 19.53 2.53
N ALA A 219 -15.96 19.45 2.52
CA ALA A 219 -16.75 19.24 3.74
C ALA A 219 -16.54 17.86 4.36
N THR A 220 -16.27 16.85 3.53
CA THR A 220 -16.01 15.47 3.96
C THR A 220 -14.63 15.03 3.48
N PRO A 221 -13.92 14.21 4.27
CA PRO A 221 -12.69 13.60 3.80
C PRO A 221 -12.99 12.60 2.68
N LEU A 222 -11.95 12.33 1.89
CA LEU A 222 -11.95 11.26 0.89
C LEU A 222 -12.36 9.92 1.55
N SER A 223 -13.21 9.17 0.84
CA SER A 223 -13.71 7.86 1.30
C SER A 223 -12.67 6.77 1.05
N ILE A 224 -12.53 5.80 1.95
CA ILE A 224 -11.64 4.64 1.76
C ILE A 224 -12.49 3.37 1.73
N VAL A 225 -12.28 2.53 0.72
CA VAL A 225 -12.85 1.18 0.65
C VAL A 225 -11.71 0.18 0.78
N MET A 226 -11.85 -0.79 1.67
CA MET A 226 -10.91 -1.89 1.87
C MET A 226 -11.57 -3.19 1.42
N LEU A 227 -11.13 -3.74 0.29
CA LEU A 227 -11.64 -4.98 -0.28
C LEU A 227 -10.74 -6.18 0.08
N GLY A 228 -11.34 -7.21 0.66
CA GLY A 228 -10.65 -8.47 1.00
C GLY A 228 -9.86 -8.43 2.31
N PHE A 229 -10.06 -7.40 3.14
CA PHE A 229 -9.48 -7.29 4.47
C PHE A 229 -10.43 -7.91 5.50
N ASN A 230 -9.96 -8.96 6.18
CA ASN A 230 -10.74 -9.66 7.19
C ASN A 230 -10.25 -9.33 8.59
N ASN A 231 -11.17 -9.39 9.55
CA ASN A 231 -10.88 -9.26 10.97
C ASN A 231 -11.05 -10.58 11.72
N ASP A 232 -11.05 -11.72 11.00
CA ASP A 232 -11.12 -13.05 11.60
C ASP A 232 -9.73 -13.56 12.00
N ASP A 233 -9.72 -14.57 12.87
CA ASP A 233 -8.50 -15.20 13.39
C ASP A 233 -7.81 -16.12 12.37
N LYS A 234 -8.55 -16.59 11.36
CA LYS A 234 -8.04 -17.50 10.31
C LYS A 234 -6.88 -16.88 9.52
N THR A 235 -6.82 -15.55 9.42
CA THR A 235 -5.75 -14.83 8.72
C THR A 235 -4.45 -14.71 9.54
N ALA A 236 -4.47 -14.95 10.86
CA ALA A 236 -3.29 -14.81 11.72
C ALA A 236 -2.23 -15.89 11.47
N HIS A 237 -2.60 -16.99 10.82
CA HIS A 237 -1.72 -18.13 10.59
C HIS A 237 -0.72 -17.94 9.43
N PHE A 238 -0.87 -16.88 8.63
CA PHE A 238 -0.06 -16.71 7.42
C PHE A 238 1.25 -15.96 7.67
N TRP A 239 1.32 -15.11 8.70
CA TRP A 239 2.52 -14.32 9.00
C TRP A 239 2.65 -14.08 10.50
N ASP A 240 3.57 -14.79 11.14
CA ASP A 240 4.07 -14.46 12.48
C ASP A 240 4.79 -13.10 12.41
N GLY A 241 4.65 -12.26 13.44
CA GLY A 241 5.32 -10.94 13.43
C GLY A 241 4.40 -9.73 13.59
N HIS A 242 3.08 -9.88 13.46
CA HIS A 242 2.16 -8.74 13.51
C HIS A 242 1.34 -8.73 14.79
N ASN A 243 0.99 -7.53 15.27
CA ASN A 243 -0.05 -7.36 16.27
C ASN A 243 -1.43 -7.49 15.62
N TRP A 244 -1.75 -8.73 15.22
CA TRP A 244 -3.02 -9.07 14.58
C TRP A 244 -4.22 -8.69 15.45
N ALA A 245 -4.10 -8.76 16.78
CA ALA A 245 -5.18 -8.37 17.67
C ALA A 245 -5.53 -6.87 17.52
N PHE A 246 -4.52 -6.01 17.47
CA PHE A 246 -4.70 -4.58 17.25
C PHE A 246 -5.24 -4.27 15.85
N GLU A 247 -4.64 -4.84 14.80
CA GLU A 247 -5.12 -4.61 13.43
C GLU A 247 -6.57 -5.05 13.25
N ARG A 248 -6.96 -6.21 13.79
CA ARG A 248 -8.35 -6.68 13.78
C ARG A 248 -9.29 -5.76 14.53
N GLN A 249 -8.86 -5.22 15.67
CA GLN A 249 -9.67 -4.28 16.44
C GLN A 249 -9.92 -3.00 15.64
N GLU A 250 -8.88 -2.45 15.02
CA GLU A 250 -8.99 -1.26 14.17
C GLU A 250 -9.90 -1.52 12.96
N LEU A 251 -9.78 -2.69 12.31
CA LEU A 251 -10.64 -3.12 11.21
C LEU A 251 -12.07 -3.51 11.66
N ALA A 252 -12.31 -3.75 12.95
CA ALA A 252 -13.65 -4.02 13.48
C ALA A 252 -14.43 -2.73 13.74
N THR A 253 -13.73 -1.61 13.97
CA THR A 253 -14.34 -0.30 14.23
C THR A 253 -13.73 0.79 13.35
N PRO A 254 -13.87 0.69 12.02
CA PRO A 254 -13.33 1.68 11.11
C PRO A 254 -14.00 3.06 11.28
N PRO A 255 -13.33 4.18 10.95
CA PRO A 255 -13.98 5.50 10.90
C PRO A 255 -15.15 5.53 9.91
N ASN A 256 -16.13 6.43 10.10
CA ASN A 256 -17.35 6.49 9.27
C ASN A 256 -17.13 6.64 7.75
N SER A 257 -16.01 7.21 7.33
CA SER A 257 -15.63 7.37 5.92
C SER A 257 -14.74 6.22 5.40
N VAL A 258 -14.75 5.09 6.10
CA VAL A 258 -14.05 3.87 5.71
C VAL A 258 -15.04 2.72 5.66
N GLU A 259 -15.14 2.10 4.49
CA GLU A 259 -15.92 0.89 4.25
C GLU A 259 -14.98 -0.31 4.14
N ILE A 260 -15.34 -1.44 4.76
CA ILE A 260 -14.60 -2.69 4.64
C ILE A 260 -15.51 -3.75 3.99
N ILE A 261 -15.16 -4.16 2.78
CA ILE A 261 -15.84 -5.23 2.04
C ILE A 261 -15.07 -6.52 2.27
N ARG A 262 -15.62 -7.36 3.15
CA ARG A 262 -15.00 -8.63 3.55
C ARG A 262 -15.22 -9.70 2.49
N GLN A 263 -14.22 -10.56 2.32
CA GLN A 263 -14.22 -11.65 1.36
C GLN A 263 -13.73 -12.91 2.08
N TYR A 264 -14.58 -13.92 2.22
CA TYR A 264 -14.32 -15.13 3.01
C TYR A 264 -14.08 -16.36 2.15
#